data_AF-A0A7K8I8J1-F1
#
_entry.id   AF-A0A7K8I8J1-F1
#
_cell.length_a   1.000
_cell.length_b   1.000
_cell.length_c   1.000
_cell.angle_alpha   90.00
_cell.angle_beta   90.00
_cell.angle_gamma   90.00
#
_symmetry.space_group_name_H-M   'P 1'
#
loop_
_entity.id
_entity.type
_entity.pdbx_description
1 polymer ?
#
loop_
_entity_poly.entity_id
_entity_poly.type
_entity_poly.pdbx_seq_one_letter_code
_entity_poly.pdbx_strand_id
1 'polypeptide(L)'
;GQEKLSCNPKKENGTHVVLCELGNPMKAGAQITVDLELSVSGLEDMGKAITFHLQLRSKNSPSPSNASVTVTVPVEAEAEMELRGNSLPATTVLPTSWHWVEGSQRLEDHGIKVEHVYELHNKGPGTVSGVTLSLAVPHLLGDHVLLYLLELSTEGGMNCSHHPVLNPAQV
;
A
#
# COMPACT_ATOMS: atom_id res chain seq x y z
N GLY A 1 -38.29 2.77 -15.37
CA GLY A 1 -37.44 2.97 -14.19
C GLY A 1 -37.27 1.61 -13.54
N GLN A 2 -36.03 1.20 -13.29
CA GLN A 2 -35.76 -0.10 -12.67
C GLN A 2 -36.21 -0.01 -11.21
N GLU A 3 -37.26 -0.76 -10.84
CA GLU A 3 -37.77 -0.77 -9.47
C GLU A 3 -36.69 -1.31 -8.54
N LYS A 4 -36.38 -0.56 -7.48
CA LYS A 4 -35.41 -0.97 -6.48
C LYS A 4 -35.98 -2.15 -5.71
N LEU A 5 -35.30 -3.29 -5.80
CA LEU A 5 -35.70 -4.49 -5.09
C LEU A 5 -35.51 -4.32 -3.56
N SER A 6 -36.43 -4.87 -2.77
CA SER A 6 -36.34 -4.83 -1.31
C SER A 6 -35.36 -5.91 -0.84
N CYS A 7 -34.14 -5.50 -0.48
CA CYS A 7 -33.09 -6.38 0.02
C CYS A 7 -32.68 -5.99 1.43
N ASN A 8 -32.68 -6.94 2.36
CA ASN A 8 -32.40 -6.72 3.78
C ASN A 8 -31.27 -7.63 4.25
N PRO A 9 -30.18 -7.08 4.82
CA PRO A 9 -29.13 -7.90 5.44
C PRO A 9 -29.66 -8.51 6.74
N LYS A 10 -29.34 -9.79 6.95
CA LYS A 10 -29.69 -10.56 8.14
C LYS A 10 -28.48 -11.38 8.57
N LYS A 11 -28.27 -11.47 9.89
CA LYS A 11 -27.31 -12.43 10.45
C LYS A 11 -28.07 -13.68 10.85
N GLU A 12 -27.75 -14.82 10.25
CA GLU A 12 -28.38 -16.11 10.52
C GLU A 12 -27.29 -17.14 10.84
N ASN A 13 -27.35 -17.75 12.02
CA ASN A 13 -26.39 -18.76 12.48
C ASN A 13 -24.91 -18.34 12.36
N GLY A 14 -24.62 -17.06 12.64
CA GLY A 14 -23.27 -16.51 12.54
C GLY A 14 -22.85 -16.09 11.12
N THR A 15 -23.62 -16.44 10.09
CA THR A 15 -23.39 -16.03 8.69
C THR A 15 -24.16 -14.76 8.35
N HIS A 16 -23.55 -13.89 7.53
CA HIS A 16 -24.23 -12.72 6.97
C HIS A 16 -24.92 -13.15 5.68
N VAL A 17 -26.24 -12.90 5.59
CA VAL A 17 -27.08 -13.25 4.45
C VAL A 17 -27.84 -12.01 4.02
N VAL A 18 -27.97 -11.79 2.72
CA VAL A 18 -28.85 -10.74 2.16
C VAL A 18 -30.09 -11.41 1.61
N LEU A 19 -31.27 -11.01 2.12
CA LEU A 19 -32.55 -11.52 1.67
C LEU A 19 -33.25 -10.49 0.79
N CYS A 20 -33.50 -10.87 -0.45
CA CYS A 20 -34.10 -10.02 -1.47
C CYS A 20 -35.51 -10.54 -1.83
N GLU A 21 -36.52 -9.66 -1.78
CA GLU A 21 -37.90 -10.00 -2.11
C GLU A 21 -38.15 -9.89 -3.61
N LEU A 22 -38.40 -11.02 -4.27
CA LEU A 22 -38.61 -11.11 -5.73
C LEU A 22 -40.09 -11.00 -6.15
N GLY A 23 -41.00 -10.88 -5.18
CA GLY A 23 -42.45 -10.75 -5.40
C GLY A 23 -43.27 -11.75 -4.59
N ASN A 24 -44.48 -11.34 -4.20
CA ASN A 24 -45.42 -12.16 -3.43
C ASN A 24 -46.83 -12.12 -4.07
N PRO A 25 -47.16 -13.03 -5.01
CA PRO A 25 -46.30 -14.05 -5.60
C PRO A 25 -45.45 -13.52 -6.76
N MET A 26 -44.31 -14.16 -7.01
CA MET A 26 -43.58 -14.02 -8.28
C MET A 26 -44.37 -14.73 -9.40
N LYS A 27 -44.77 -14.00 -10.45
CA LYS A 27 -45.62 -14.54 -11.53
C LYS A 27 -44.88 -15.58 -12.37
N ALA A 28 -45.62 -16.54 -12.92
CA ALA A 28 -45.06 -17.53 -13.85
C ALA A 28 -44.45 -16.85 -15.09
N GLY A 29 -43.25 -17.29 -15.49
CA GLY A 29 -42.52 -16.72 -16.62
C GLY A 29 -41.84 -15.37 -16.33
N ALA A 30 -41.93 -14.84 -15.11
CA ALA A 30 -41.20 -13.63 -14.74
C ALA A 30 -39.68 -13.86 -14.75
N GLN A 31 -38.95 -12.94 -15.37
CA GLN A 31 -37.49 -12.88 -15.32
C GLN A 31 -37.10 -11.58 -14.61
N ILE A 32 -36.29 -11.71 -13.56
CA ILE A 32 -35.85 -10.59 -12.73
C ILE A 32 -34.32 -10.62 -12.73
N THR A 33 -33.72 -9.51 -13.17
CA THR A 33 -32.28 -9.27 -13.04
C THR A 33 -32.05 -8.51 -11.74
N VAL A 34 -31.16 -9.01 -10.90
CA VAL A 34 -30.79 -8.38 -9.63
C VAL A 34 -29.30 -8.11 -9.65
N ASP A 35 -28.93 -6.84 -9.53
CA ASP A 35 -27.55 -6.41 -9.36
C ASP A 35 -27.33 -6.13 -7.87
N LEU A 36 -26.35 -6.83 -7.27
CA LEU A 36 -26.01 -6.69 -5.86
C LEU A 36 -24.57 -6.17 -5.73
N GLU A 37 -24.44 -4.98 -5.17
CA GLU A 37 -23.14 -4.40 -4.84
C GLU A 37 -22.75 -4.80 -3.41
N LEU A 38 -21.56 -5.39 -3.26
CA LEU A 38 -21.03 -5.86 -1.99
C LEU A 38 -19.65 -5.27 -1.75
N SER A 39 -19.46 -4.65 -0.59
CA SER A 39 -18.13 -4.25 -0.10
C SER A 39 -17.63 -5.31 0.86
N VAL A 40 -16.49 -5.92 0.56
CA VAL A 40 -15.83 -6.90 1.43
C VAL A 40 -14.57 -6.28 2.01
N SER A 41 -14.39 -6.42 3.31
CA SER A 41 -13.24 -5.91 4.06
C SER A 41 -12.58 -7.01 4.88
N GLY A 42 -11.33 -6.81 5.31
CA GLY A 42 -10.62 -7.78 6.15
C GLY A 42 -10.18 -9.03 5.39
N LEU A 43 -9.68 -8.83 4.16
CA LEU A 43 -9.21 -9.92 3.30
C LEU A 43 -7.88 -10.55 3.75
N GLU A 44 -7.22 -9.97 4.76
CA GLU A 44 -5.88 -10.39 5.23
C GLU A 44 -5.84 -11.85 5.67
N ASP A 45 -6.89 -12.31 6.36
CA ASP A 45 -7.04 -13.70 6.81
C ASP A 45 -7.91 -14.55 5.86
N MET A 46 -8.43 -13.94 4.80
CA MET A 46 -9.20 -14.68 3.80
C MET A 46 -8.22 -15.41 2.91
N GLY A 47 -8.41 -16.73 2.81
CA GLY A 47 -7.63 -17.55 1.90
C GLY A 47 -7.77 -17.10 0.44
N LYS A 48 -7.35 -17.96 -0.50
CA LYS A 48 -7.23 -17.60 -1.92
C LYS A 48 -8.52 -17.18 -2.63
N ALA A 49 -9.69 -17.34 -2.02
CA ALA A 49 -10.96 -16.99 -2.63
C ALA A 49 -12.09 -16.76 -1.61
N ILE A 50 -13.05 -15.95 -2.02
CA ILE A 50 -14.34 -15.71 -1.37
C ILE A 50 -15.39 -16.54 -2.07
N THR A 51 -16.29 -17.16 -1.32
CA THR A 51 -17.38 -17.97 -1.89
C THR A 51 -18.73 -17.39 -1.47
N PHE A 52 -19.54 -17.00 -2.46
CA PHE A 52 -20.92 -16.54 -2.28
C PHE A 52 -21.89 -17.64 -2.67
N HIS A 53 -22.86 -17.91 -1.80
CA HIS A 53 -23.94 -18.85 -2.06
C HIS A 53 -25.24 -18.09 -2.34
N LEU A 54 -25.79 -18.26 -3.53
CA LEU A 54 -27.06 -17.67 -3.95
C LEU A 54 -28.11 -18.78 -4.00
N GLN A 55 -29.30 -18.50 -3.45
CA GLN A 55 -30.38 -19.48 -3.39
C GLN A 55 -31.74 -18.78 -3.61
N LEU A 56 -32.54 -19.35 -4.52
CA LEU A 56 -33.95 -18.99 -4.64
C LEU A 56 -34.80 -19.82 -3.68
N ARG A 57 -35.66 -19.16 -2.92
CA ARG A 57 -36.56 -19.79 -1.95
C ARG A 57 -38.00 -19.33 -2.17
N SER A 58 -38.95 -20.27 -2.11
CA SER A 58 -40.38 -19.97 -2.09
C SER A 58 -41.06 -20.70 -0.92
N LYS A 59 -42.21 -20.19 -0.47
CA LYS A 59 -43.03 -20.83 0.57
C LYS A 59 -44.02 -21.86 0.01
N ASN A 60 -43.92 -22.22 -1.28
CA ASN A 60 -44.81 -23.19 -1.91
C ASN A 60 -44.54 -24.60 -1.35
N SER A 61 -45.58 -25.42 -1.29
CA SER A 61 -45.50 -26.84 -0.93
C SER A 61 -45.95 -27.71 -2.12
N PRO A 62 -45.16 -28.72 -2.54
CA PRO A 62 -43.83 -29.06 -2.04
C PRO A 62 -42.81 -27.98 -2.40
N SER A 63 -41.77 -27.82 -1.57
CA SER A 63 -40.74 -26.80 -1.83
C SER A 63 -40.07 -27.12 -3.17
N PRO A 64 -40.13 -26.23 -4.18
CA PRO A 64 -39.43 -26.46 -5.44
C PRO A 64 -37.94 -26.66 -5.15
N SER A 65 -37.28 -27.52 -5.93
CA SER A 65 -35.87 -27.83 -5.77
C SER A 65 -35.06 -26.53 -5.69
N ASN A 66 -34.38 -26.34 -4.57
CA ASN A 66 -33.59 -25.15 -4.27
C ASN A 66 -32.55 -24.91 -5.37
N ALA A 67 -32.85 -24.04 -6.34
CA ALA A 67 -31.86 -23.60 -7.31
C ALA A 67 -30.80 -22.79 -6.56
N SER A 68 -29.68 -23.44 -6.26
CA SER A 68 -28.53 -22.86 -5.58
C SER A 68 -27.37 -22.72 -6.56
N VAL A 69 -26.74 -21.57 -6.55
CA VAL A 69 -25.53 -21.29 -7.35
C VAL A 69 -24.46 -20.78 -6.41
N THR A 70 -23.22 -21.22 -6.65
CA THR A 70 -22.06 -20.75 -5.93
C THR A 70 -21.20 -19.92 -6.86
N VAL A 71 -20.77 -18.75 -6.40
CA VAL A 71 -19.86 -17.86 -7.10
C VAL A 71 -18.59 -17.74 -6.27
N THR A 72 -17.46 -18.10 -6.87
CA THR A 72 -16.15 -18.02 -6.22
C THR A 72 -15.35 -16.89 -6.86
N VAL A 73 -14.89 -15.95 -6.03
CA VAL A 73 -14.10 -14.79 -6.45
C VAL A 73 -12.69 -14.94 -5.87
N PRO A 74 -11.63 -14.95 -6.71
CA PRO A 74 -10.26 -15.03 -6.21
C PRO A 74 -9.89 -13.80 -5.39
N VAL A 75 -9.03 -13.99 -4.39
CA VAL A 75 -8.43 -12.92 -3.60
C VAL A 75 -6.95 -12.84 -3.95
N GLU A 76 -6.51 -11.66 -4.35
CA GLU A 76 -5.11 -11.38 -4.68
C GLU A 76 -4.57 -10.28 -3.76
N ALA A 77 -3.31 -10.44 -3.36
CA ALA A 77 -2.61 -9.42 -2.59
C ALA A 77 -1.90 -8.47 -3.56
N GLU A 78 -2.16 -7.17 -3.40
CA GLU A 78 -1.57 -6.11 -4.18
C GLU A 78 -0.89 -5.11 -3.25
N ALA A 79 0.31 -4.69 -3.59
CA ALA A 79 1.02 -3.63 -2.89
C ALA A 79 1.72 -2.72 -3.91
N GLU A 80 1.75 -1.43 -3.61
CA GLU A 80 2.34 -0.42 -4.48
C GLU A 80 3.32 0.40 -3.65
N MET A 81 4.61 0.21 -3.91
CA MET A 81 5.68 0.90 -3.19
C MET A 81 6.15 2.11 -4.00
N GLU A 82 6.27 3.25 -3.34
CA GLU A 82 6.77 4.49 -3.90
C GLU A 82 8.01 4.95 -3.14
N LEU A 83 9.10 5.21 -3.87
CA LEU A 83 10.30 5.84 -3.33
C LEU A 83 10.33 7.31 -3.76
N ARG A 84 10.40 8.20 -2.78
CA ARG A 84 10.59 9.64 -2.98
C ARG A 84 11.94 10.06 -2.44
N GLY A 85 12.53 11.08 -3.05
CA GLY A 85 13.80 11.63 -2.62
C GLY A 85 13.84 13.15 -2.82
N ASN A 86 14.52 13.85 -1.91
CA ASN A 86 14.78 15.28 -2.05
C ASN A 86 16.20 15.63 -1.58
N SER A 87 16.74 16.72 -2.10
CA SER A 87 18.03 17.27 -1.70
C SER A 87 17.85 18.68 -1.12
N LEU A 88 18.53 18.95 -0.02
CA LEU A 88 18.48 20.21 0.71
C LEU A 88 19.91 20.73 0.89
N PRO A 89 20.31 21.80 0.18
CA PRO A 89 19.53 22.53 -0.82
C PRO A 89 19.42 21.77 -2.16
N ALA A 90 18.35 22.03 -2.92
CA ALA A 90 18.14 21.41 -4.24
C ALA A 90 19.19 21.84 -5.28
N THR A 91 19.68 23.07 -5.15
CA THR A 91 20.75 23.64 -5.96
C THR A 91 21.60 24.54 -5.10
N THR A 92 22.90 24.57 -5.36
CA THR A 92 23.82 25.47 -4.66
C THR A 92 24.79 26.13 -5.63
N VAL A 93 25.23 27.34 -5.30
CA VAL A 93 26.24 28.08 -6.04
C VAL A 93 27.56 27.89 -5.32
N LEU A 94 28.56 27.35 -6.02
CA LEU A 94 29.90 27.19 -5.46
C LEU A 94 30.67 28.52 -5.56
N PRO A 95 31.41 28.92 -4.50
CA PRO A 95 32.30 30.06 -4.58
C PRO A 95 33.45 29.77 -5.56
N THR A 96 33.98 30.83 -6.18
CA THR A 96 35.13 30.74 -7.10
C THR A 96 36.43 30.29 -6.41
N SER A 97 36.49 30.39 -5.09
CA SER A 97 37.62 29.93 -4.26
C SER A 97 37.10 29.48 -2.89
N TRP A 98 37.53 28.29 -2.45
CA TRP A 98 37.31 27.78 -1.10
C TRP A 98 38.58 27.98 -0.28
N HIS A 99 38.48 28.67 0.86
CA HIS A 99 39.60 28.85 1.79
C HIS A 99 39.46 27.85 2.93
N TRP A 100 40.25 26.79 2.90
CA TRP A 100 40.29 25.80 3.97
C TRP A 100 40.82 26.43 5.26
N VAL A 101 40.07 26.28 6.35
CA VAL A 101 40.53 26.64 7.68
C VAL A 101 41.12 25.40 8.34
N GLU A 102 42.45 25.32 8.35
CA GLU A 102 43.16 24.18 8.91
C GLU A 102 42.80 23.98 10.40
N GLY A 103 42.39 22.76 10.76
CA GLY A 103 42.02 22.38 12.13
C GLY A 103 40.65 22.87 12.61
N SER A 104 39.81 23.46 11.74
CA SER A 104 38.44 23.82 12.12
C SER A 104 37.54 22.58 12.27
N GLN A 105 36.69 22.58 13.29
CA GLN A 105 35.60 21.61 13.48
C GLN A 105 34.24 22.17 13.05
N ARG A 106 34.21 23.34 12.41
CA ARG A 106 32.97 23.98 12.00
C ARG A 106 32.63 23.53 10.60
N LEU A 107 31.51 22.81 10.42
CA LEU A 107 31.10 22.24 9.14
C LEU A 107 31.09 23.26 7.99
N GLU A 108 30.70 24.50 8.28
CA GLU A 108 30.69 25.61 7.32
C GLU A 108 32.07 25.95 6.72
N ASP A 109 33.16 25.61 7.41
CA ASP A 109 34.54 25.85 6.94
C ASP A 109 35.01 24.77 5.95
N HIS A 110 34.27 23.65 5.83
CA HIS A 110 34.64 22.49 5.00
C HIS A 110 33.79 22.35 3.73
N GLY A 111 32.69 23.08 3.61
CA GLY A 111 31.80 22.95 2.46
C GLY A 111 30.40 23.47 2.70
N ILE A 112 29.54 23.20 1.72
CA ILE A 112 28.10 23.45 1.83
C ILE A 112 27.46 22.15 2.34
N LYS A 113 26.72 22.23 3.44
CA LYS A 113 25.92 21.10 3.91
C LYS A 113 24.86 20.76 2.86
N VAL A 114 24.84 19.50 2.45
CA VAL A 114 23.80 18.92 1.59
C VAL A 114 23.19 17.72 2.31
N GLU A 115 21.87 17.72 2.43
CA GLU A 115 21.11 16.64 3.03
C GLU A 115 20.25 15.98 1.95
N HIS A 116 20.32 14.66 1.85
CA HIS A 116 19.46 13.87 0.97
C HIS A 116 18.50 13.06 1.81
N VAL A 117 17.21 13.31 1.65
CA VAL A 117 16.14 12.62 2.38
C VAL A 117 15.41 11.70 1.42
N TYR A 118 15.28 10.42 1.79
CA TYR A 118 14.56 9.42 1.01
C TYR A 118 13.41 8.83 1.84
N GLU A 119 12.22 8.77 1.26
CA GLU A 119 11.01 8.24 1.88
C GLU A 119 10.52 7.05 1.05
N LEU A 120 10.34 5.90 1.71
CA LEU A 120 9.73 4.73 1.10
C LEU A 120 8.33 4.55 1.68
N HIS A 121 7.32 4.61 0.82
CA HIS A 121 5.92 4.62 1.21
C HIS A 121 5.14 3.51 0.48
N ASN A 122 4.36 2.74 1.23
CA ASN A 122 3.41 1.78 0.65
C ASN A 122 2.05 2.46 0.45
N LYS A 123 1.68 2.70 -0.82
CA LYS A 123 0.38 3.25 -1.23
C LYS A 123 -0.66 2.18 -1.50
N GLY A 124 -0.22 0.93 -1.67
CA GLY A 124 -1.09 -0.18 -2.00
C GLY A 124 -1.90 -0.69 -0.80
N PRO A 125 -2.94 -1.51 -1.06
CA PRO A 125 -3.81 -2.02 -0.01
C PRO A 125 -3.16 -3.12 0.85
N GLY A 126 -2.18 -3.85 0.31
CA GLY A 126 -1.52 -4.97 0.96
C GLY A 126 -0.27 -4.56 1.74
N THR A 127 -0.05 -5.21 2.88
CA THR A 127 1.19 -5.05 3.67
C THR A 127 2.35 -5.78 3.01
N VAL A 128 3.52 -5.14 2.97
CA VAL A 128 4.76 -5.74 2.45
C VAL A 128 5.71 -6.07 3.59
N SER A 129 6.42 -7.19 3.47
CA SER A 129 7.50 -7.58 4.39
C SER A 129 8.79 -7.86 3.61
N GLY A 130 9.95 -7.73 4.28
CA GLY A 130 11.24 -8.02 3.66
C GLY A 130 11.68 -7.01 2.60
N VAL A 131 11.38 -5.72 2.79
CA VAL A 131 11.76 -4.66 1.86
C VAL A 131 13.21 -4.24 2.09
N THR A 132 13.99 -4.16 1.01
CA THR A 132 15.39 -3.70 1.04
C THR A 132 15.54 -2.45 0.17
N LEU A 133 16.04 -1.37 0.77
CA LEU A 133 16.41 -0.14 0.05
C LEU A 133 17.92 -0.10 -0.16
N SER A 134 18.36 0.18 -1.38
CA SER A 134 19.77 0.35 -1.73
C SER A 134 19.98 1.73 -2.34
N LEU A 135 20.80 2.55 -1.69
CA LEU A 135 21.12 3.91 -2.11
C LEU A 135 22.59 3.98 -2.56
N ALA A 136 22.83 4.49 -3.77
CA ALA A 136 24.16 4.79 -4.26
C ALA A 136 24.41 6.29 -4.10
N VAL A 137 25.33 6.67 -3.20
CA VAL A 137 25.68 8.07 -2.94
C VAL A 137 27.05 8.38 -3.57
N PRO A 138 27.14 9.35 -4.49
CA PRO A 138 28.38 9.69 -5.16
C PRO A 138 29.30 10.49 -4.21
N HIS A 139 30.11 9.79 -3.43
CA HIS A 139 31.04 10.41 -2.48
C HIS A 139 32.44 10.67 -3.09
N LEU A 140 32.80 9.97 -4.18
CA LEU A 140 34.08 10.11 -4.89
C LEU A 140 33.88 10.37 -6.37
N LEU A 141 34.78 11.19 -6.94
CA LEU A 141 34.95 11.37 -8.38
C LEU A 141 36.44 11.21 -8.72
N GLY A 142 36.84 10.02 -9.17
CA GLY A 142 38.24 9.64 -9.26
C GLY A 142 38.87 9.61 -7.87
N ASP A 143 39.98 10.33 -7.68
CA ASP A 143 40.68 10.46 -6.39
C ASP A 143 40.18 11.66 -5.57
N HIS A 144 39.14 12.36 -6.03
CA HIS A 144 38.61 13.54 -5.35
C HIS A 144 37.34 13.21 -4.57
N VAL A 145 37.26 13.70 -3.32
CA VAL A 145 36.03 13.66 -2.52
C VAL A 145 35.02 14.65 -3.09
N LEU A 146 33.86 14.15 -3.51
CA LEU A 146 32.75 14.96 -4.01
C LEU A 146 31.78 15.32 -2.88
N LEU A 147 31.32 14.30 -2.13
CA LEU A 147 30.44 14.46 -0.98
C LEU A 147 31.09 13.78 0.23
N TYR A 148 31.42 14.57 1.24
CA TYR A 148 31.87 14.03 2.52
C TYR A 148 30.66 13.57 3.34
N LEU A 149 30.60 12.26 3.63
CA LEU A 149 29.45 11.66 4.31
C LEU A 149 29.58 11.86 5.83
N LEU A 150 28.73 12.72 6.39
CA LEU A 150 28.76 13.10 7.81
C LEU A 150 28.00 12.11 8.70
N GLU A 151 26.72 11.93 8.42
CA GLU A 151 25.82 11.16 9.26
C GLU A 151 24.74 10.48 8.41
N LEU A 152 24.12 9.46 9.00
CA LEU A 152 22.98 8.76 8.44
C LEU A 152 21.96 8.59 9.56
N SER A 153 20.76 9.14 9.37
CA SER A 153 19.63 8.99 10.27
C SER A 153 18.54 8.15 9.62
N THR A 154 17.78 7.43 10.45
CA THR A 154 16.67 6.59 9.98
C THR A 154 15.43 6.81 10.84
N GLU A 155 14.26 6.72 10.20
CA GLU A 155 12.95 6.76 10.87
C GLU A 155 12.14 5.52 10.47
N GLY A 156 11.09 5.18 11.24
CA GLY A 156 10.19 4.07 10.89
C GLY A 156 10.76 2.67 11.14
N GLY A 157 11.74 2.52 12.03
CA GLY A 157 12.24 1.19 12.46
C GLY A 157 13.12 0.48 11.43
N MET A 158 13.67 1.19 10.46
CA MET A 158 14.63 0.63 9.50
C MET A 158 16.04 0.56 10.08
N ASN A 159 16.79 -0.47 9.67
CA ASN A 159 18.19 -0.62 9.98
C ASN A 159 19.00 -0.46 8.68
N CYS A 160 20.03 0.39 8.70
CA CYS A 160 20.86 0.66 7.55
C CYS A 160 22.32 0.29 7.83
N SER A 161 22.92 -0.45 6.90
CA SER A 161 24.36 -0.58 6.80
C SER A 161 24.89 0.42 5.78
N HIS A 162 26.08 0.97 6.03
CA HIS A 162 26.71 1.94 5.15
C HIS A 162 28.18 1.59 4.92
N HIS A 163 28.64 1.85 3.70
CA HIS A 163 30.04 1.84 3.32
C HIS A 163 30.27 2.99 2.33
N PRO A 164 31.31 3.82 2.47
CA PRO A 164 32.40 3.78 3.46
C PRO A 164 32.00 4.28 4.87
N VAL A 165 32.95 4.29 5.81
CA VAL A 165 32.76 4.84 7.18
C VAL A 165 32.34 6.31 7.13
N LEU A 166 31.32 6.67 7.91
CA LEU A 166 30.84 8.04 8.04
C LEU A 166 31.76 8.87 8.96
N ASN A 167 31.94 10.14 8.61
CA ASN A 167 32.75 11.14 9.31
C ASN A 167 34.12 10.63 9.86
N PRO A 168 34.99 10.03 9.04
CA PRO A 168 36.27 9.50 9.52
C PRO A 168 37.22 10.57 10.09
N ALA A 169 37.12 11.82 9.64
CA ALA A 169 37.94 12.93 10.11
C ALA A 169 37.40 13.61 11.38
N GLN A 170 36.25 13.16 11.91
CA GLN A 170 35.61 13.72 13.11
C GLN A 170 35.47 15.24 13.07
N VAL A 171 35.01 15.73 11.91
CA VAL A 171 34.67 17.15 11.70
C VAL A 171 33.35 17.45 12.37
#